data_AF-A0A9Q9V9B6-F1
#
_entry.id   AF-A0A9Q9V9B6-F1
#
_cell.length_a   1.000
_cell.length_b   1.000
_cell.length_c   1.000
_cell.angle_alpha   90.00
_cell.angle_beta   90.00
_cell.angle_gamma   90.00
#
_symmetry.space_group_name_H-M   'P 1'
#
loop_
_entity.id
_entity.type
_entity.pdbx_description
1 polymer ?
#
loop_
_entity_poly.entity_id
_entity_poly.type
_entity_poly.pdbx_seq_one_letter_code
_entity_poly.pdbx_strand_id
1 'polypeptide(L)'
;MIWMYSSDLNKLFCQLAKTCPVQMLVDVAPPQGSVIRATAIYKKSEHVADVVRRCPHHERTLDGDGLAPPAHLIRVEGNSRAVYREDDMTYRHSVVVPYEAPQLGAEWTTVLYNFMCNSSCMGGMNRRPILTIITLETHDGQLLGRRSFEVRVCACPGRDRKTEESNFRKDQETKTLGKTPSTTKRSMTKESSSSTPRPEGSKKAKLSTSSDEEIYTLQVRGKDRYEMLKKINDSLELSDVVPPSDMDRYLQKLVTKGKKEKDGQTPEPKRGKKLIVKDEKSDSD
;
A
#
# COMPACT_ATOMS: atom_id res chain seq x y z
N MET A 1 1.63 4.97 24.61
CA MET A 1 1.43 4.84 23.15
C MET A 1 2.06 3.54 22.69
N ILE A 2 1.26 2.48 22.53
CA ILE A 2 1.75 1.12 22.24
C ILE A 2 2.01 0.87 20.74
N TRP A 3 1.27 1.55 19.88
CA TRP A 3 1.47 1.59 18.43
C TRP A 3 1.07 2.96 17.89
N MET A 4 1.54 3.31 16.69
CA MET A 4 1.09 4.43 15.87
C MET A 4 1.29 4.09 14.40
N TYR A 5 0.38 4.56 13.55
CA TYR A 5 0.56 4.54 12.11
C TYR A 5 1.10 5.90 11.60
N SER A 6 1.81 5.85 10.47
CA SER A 6 2.23 7.00 9.67
C SER A 6 1.66 6.83 8.26
N SER A 7 0.75 7.73 7.87
CA SER A 7 0.17 7.73 6.52
C SER A 7 1.22 8.11 5.48
N ASP A 8 2.03 9.11 5.77
CA ASP A 8 3.10 9.63 4.88
C ASP A 8 4.13 8.56 4.50
N LEU A 9 4.42 7.63 5.43
CA LEU A 9 5.37 6.55 5.26
C LEU A 9 4.72 5.21 4.88
N ASN A 10 3.38 5.10 4.91
CA ASN A 10 2.64 3.82 4.89
C ASN A 10 3.25 2.81 5.89
N LYS A 11 3.42 3.23 7.14
CA LYS A 11 4.26 2.53 8.12
C LYS A 11 3.66 2.46 9.53
N LEU A 12 3.58 1.25 10.06
CA LEU A 12 3.24 0.94 11.43
C LEU A 12 4.49 0.97 12.32
N PHE A 13 4.42 1.72 13.42
CA PHE A 13 5.39 1.70 14.50
C PHE A 13 4.73 1.09 15.73
N CYS A 14 5.26 -0.01 16.27
CA CYS A 14 4.62 -0.75 17.37
C CYS A 14 5.64 -1.26 18.40
N GLN A 15 5.19 -1.52 19.61
CA GLN A 15 5.99 -2.19 20.65
C GLN A 15 5.97 -3.71 20.49
N LEU A 16 7.03 -4.37 20.94
CA LEU A 16 7.17 -5.83 20.95
C LEU A 16 5.93 -6.51 21.58
N ALA A 17 5.38 -7.49 20.86
CA ALA A 17 4.23 -8.32 21.26
C ALA A 17 2.93 -7.55 21.61
N LYS A 18 2.86 -6.24 21.38
CA LYS A 18 1.63 -5.45 21.62
C LYS A 18 0.67 -5.52 20.44
N THR A 19 -0.61 -5.59 20.78
CA THR A 19 -1.73 -5.70 19.86
C THR A 19 -1.82 -4.49 18.94
N CYS A 20 -1.84 -4.74 17.63
CA CYS A 20 -1.92 -3.76 16.56
C CYS A 20 -3.18 -4.07 15.74
N PRO A 21 -4.30 -3.34 15.93
CA PRO A 21 -5.51 -3.53 15.13
C PRO A 21 -5.27 -3.06 13.69
N VAL A 22 -5.62 -3.91 12.72
CA VAL A 22 -5.60 -3.58 11.29
C VAL A 22 -7.00 -3.77 10.72
N GLN A 23 -7.53 -2.72 10.12
CA GLN A 23 -8.87 -2.68 9.53
C GLN A 23 -8.85 -3.27 8.12
N MET A 24 -9.86 -4.08 7.83
CA MET A 24 -10.07 -4.80 6.58
C MET A 24 -11.34 -4.26 5.94
N LEU A 25 -11.17 -3.36 4.99
CA LEU A 25 -12.23 -2.74 4.20
C LEU A 25 -12.33 -3.43 2.84
N VAL A 26 -13.55 -3.75 2.41
CA VAL A 26 -13.85 -4.34 1.10
C VAL A 26 -15.12 -3.68 0.53
N ASP A 27 -15.10 -3.30 -0.74
CA ASP A 27 -16.24 -2.67 -1.40
C ASP A 27 -17.37 -3.68 -1.71
N VAL A 28 -17.01 -4.95 -1.90
CA VAL A 28 -17.90 -6.06 -2.20
C VAL A 28 -17.53 -7.24 -1.30
N ALA A 29 -18.52 -7.89 -0.69
CA ALA A 29 -18.31 -9.06 0.14
C ALA A 29 -17.63 -10.18 -0.67
N PRO A 30 -16.50 -10.75 -0.20
CA PRO A 30 -15.81 -11.81 -0.91
C PRO A 30 -16.59 -13.14 -0.82
N PRO A 31 -16.29 -14.12 -1.70
CA PRO A 31 -16.92 -15.45 -1.65
C PRO A 31 -16.83 -16.12 -0.29
N GLN A 32 -17.82 -16.95 0.06
CA GLN A 32 -17.82 -17.72 1.30
C GLN A 32 -16.56 -18.58 1.41
N GLY A 33 -15.98 -18.64 2.61
CA GLY A 33 -14.73 -19.37 2.86
C GLY A 33 -13.46 -18.62 2.43
N SER A 34 -13.55 -17.38 1.97
CA SER A 34 -12.37 -16.53 1.76
C SER A 34 -11.59 -16.31 3.06
N VAL A 35 -10.28 -16.10 2.94
CA VAL A 35 -9.33 -15.97 4.05
C VAL A 35 -8.46 -14.73 3.90
N ILE A 36 -8.00 -14.20 5.03
CA ILE A 36 -7.03 -13.11 5.11
C ILE A 36 -5.70 -13.70 5.55
N ARG A 37 -4.64 -13.49 4.77
CA ARG A 37 -3.29 -13.94 5.09
C ARG A 37 -2.37 -12.74 5.33
N ALA A 38 -1.60 -12.79 6.42
CA ALA A 38 -0.49 -11.87 6.68
C ALA A 38 0.85 -12.58 6.50
N THR A 39 1.74 -11.98 5.71
CA THR A 39 3.10 -12.48 5.41
C THR A 39 4.12 -11.36 5.56
N ALA A 40 5.24 -11.62 6.23
CA ALA A 40 6.35 -10.66 6.34
C ALA A 40 7.44 -10.93 5.28
N ILE A 41 7.91 -9.87 4.63
CA ILE A 41 9.07 -9.89 3.73
C ILE A 41 10.03 -8.74 4.06
N TYR A 42 11.32 -8.85 3.75
CA TYR A 42 12.22 -7.71 3.82
C TYR A 42 11.92 -6.73 2.67
N LYS A 43 11.95 -5.42 2.97
CA LYS A 43 11.64 -4.34 2.02
C LYS A 43 12.74 -4.14 0.97
N LYS A 44 14.00 -4.39 1.32
CA LYS A 44 15.14 -4.22 0.41
C LYS A 44 15.32 -5.45 -0.49
N SER A 45 15.63 -5.22 -1.76
CA SER A 45 15.92 -6.28 -2.76
C SER A 45 17.05 -7.22 -2.31
N GLU A 46 18.11 -6.69 -1.72
CA GLU A 46 19.27 -7.44 -1.20
C GLU A 46 18.93 -8.50 -0.13
N HIS A 47 17.72 -8.44 0.44
CA HIS A 47 17.23 -9.39 1.45
C HIS A 47 15.87 -10.00 1.07
N VAL A 48 15.33 -9.77 -0.12
CA VAL A 48 13.95 -10.19 -0.45
C VAL A 48 13.80 -11.71 -0.47
N ALA A 49 14.87 -12.44 -0.80
CA ALA A 49 14.93 -13.90 -0.77
C ALA A 49 14.92 -14.46 0.67
N ASP A 50 15.40 -13.71 1.66
CA ASP A 50 15.48 -14.17 3.05
C ASP A 50 14.07 -14.31 3.67
N VAL A 51 13.92 -15.33 4.51
CA VAL A 51 12.72 -15.50 5.34
C VAL A 51 12.78 -14.58 6.57
N VAL A 52 11.67 -13.89 6.86
CA VAL A 52 11.53 -13.09 8.08
C VAL A 52 11.12 -14.01 9.24
N ARG A 53 12.11 -14.47 10.02
CA ARG A 53 11.91 -15.27 11.25
C ARG A 53 12.21 -14.43 12.51
N ARG A 54 11.74 -14.87 13.68
CA ARG A 54 12.17 -14.32 14.97
C ARG A 54 13.66 -14.62 15.21
N CYS A 55 14.32 -13.87 16.10
CA CYS A 55 15.70 -14.19 16.46
C CYS A 55 15.77 -15.41 17.40
N PRO A 56 16.89 -16.17 17.43
CA PRO A 56 17.02 -17.37 18.26
C PRO A 56 16.77 -17.17 19.76
N HIS A 57 16.96 -15.95 20.28
CA HIS A 57 16.63 -15.63 21.67
C HIS A 57 15.11 -15.64 21.90
N HIS A 58 14.36 -14.87 21.12
CA HIS A 58 12.90 -14.80 21.21
C HIS A 58 12.21 -16.10 20.76
N GLU A 59 12.77 -16.81 19.78
CA GLU A 59 12.25 -18.10 19.31
C GLU A 59 12.30 -19.19 20.39
N ARG A 60 13.28 -19.13 21.30
CA ARG A 60 13.37 -20.04 22.47
C ARG A 60 12.46 -19.62 23.62
N THR A 61 11.98 -18.38 23.65
CA THR A 61 11.03 -17.91 24.66
C THR A 61 9.63 -18.39 24.32
N LEU A 62 9.03 -19.13 25.26
CA LEU A 62 7.62 -19.55 25.20
C LEU A 62 6.69 -18.38 25.53
N ASP A 63 6.51 -17.49 24.56
CA ASP A 63 5.54 -16.41 24.64
C ASP A 63 4.15 -16.92 24.22
N GLY A 64 3.24 -17.11 25.18
CA GLY A 64 1.80 -17.32 24.91
C GLY A 64 1.33 -18.77 24.68
N ASP A 65 0.09 -18.89 24.19
CA ASP A 65 -0.83 -20.03 24.34
C ASP A 65 -0.54 -21.28 23.44
N GLY A 66 0.71 -21.49 23.03
CA GLY A 66 1.15 -22.67 22.26
C GLY A 66 0.65 -22.80 20.81
N LEU A 67 -0.46 -22.16 20.43
CA LEU A 67 -1.09 -22.25 19.10
C LEU A 67 -0.24 -21.70 17.95
N ALA A 68 0.71 -20.80 18.23
CA ALA A 68 1.53 -20.13 17.24
C ALA A 68 2.98 -20.66 17.28
N PRO A 69 3.53 -21.19 16.17
CA PRO A 69 4.88 -21.73 16.15
C PRO A 69 5.93 -20.71 16.63
N PRO A 70 6.98 -21.14 17.37
CA PRO A 70 7.91 -20.20 18.02
C PRO A 70 8.71 -19.33 17.04
N ALA A 71 8.83 -19.72 15.77
CA ALA A 71 9.59 -18.99 14.75
C ALA A 71 8.83 -17.83 14.10
N HIS A 72 7.48 -17.86 14.10
CA HIS A 72 6.63 -16.92 13.35
C HIS A 72 6.68 -15.51 13.93
N LEU A 73 7.07 -14.51 13.12
CA LEU A 73 7.11 -13.11 13.54
C LEU A 73 5.73 -12.50 13.80
N ILE A 74 4.79 -12.75 12.89
CA ILE A 74 3.43 -12.21 12.96
C ILE A 74 2.52 -13.22 13.65
N ARG A 75 1.76 -12.77 14.64
CA ARG A 75 0.70 -13.53 15.31
C ARG A 75 -0.62 -12.79 15.26
N VAL A 76 -1.71 -13.52 15.50
CA VAL A 76 -3.06 -12.98 15.65
C VAL A 76 -3.54 -13.24 17.08
N GLU A 77 -4.15 -12.22 17.68
CA GLU A 77 -4.76 -12.24 19.01
C GLU A 77 -6.29 -12.30 18.91
N GLY A 78 -6.94 -12.98 19.85
CA GLY A 78 -8.41 -13.06 19.93
C GLY A 78 -9.10 -13.91 18.85
N ASN A 79 -8.36 -14.64 18.01
CA ASN A 79 -8.94 -15.51 16.98
C ASN A 79 -8.36 -16.94 17.05
N SER A 80 -9.13 -17.87 17.62
CA SER A 80 -8.76 -19.30 17.74
C SER A 80 -8.76 -20.04 16.40
N ARG A 81 -9.28 -19.44 15.32
CA ARG A 81 -9.25 -19.97 13.95
C ARG A 81 -8.03 -19.50 13.15
N ALA A 82 -7.07 -18.83 13.80
CA ALA A 82 -5.81 -18.44 13.18
C ALA A 82 -4.93 -19.67 12.88
N VAL A 83 -4.64 -19.90 11.60
CA VAL A 83 -3.81 -21.00 11.12
C VAL A 83 -2.44 -20.45 10.69
N TYR A 84 -1.39 -20.91 11.37
CA TYR A 84 -0.01 -20.58 11.05
C TYR A 84 0.52 -21.57 10.00
N ARG A 85 1.17 -21.06 8.94
CA ARG A 85 1.79 -21.89 7.90
C ARG A 85 3.21 -21.44 7.56
N GLU A 86 4.10 -22.40 7.46
CA GLU A 86 5.36 -22.30 6.72
C GLU A 86 5.10 -22.87 5.32
N ASP A 87 5.53 -22.17 4.27
CA ASP A 87 5.36 -22.58 2.88
C ASP A 87 6.46 -23.59 2.48
N ASP A 88 6.09 -24.76 1.96
CA ASP A 88 7.04 -25.87 1.74
C ASP A 88 8.14 -25.57 0.70
N MET A 89 7.92 -24.61 -0.20
CA MET A 89 8.84 -24.26 -1.29
C MET A 89 9.69 -23.03 -0.97
N THR A 90 9.11 -22.03 -0.30
CA THR A 90 9.75 -20.73 -0.02
C THR A 90 10.12 -20.54 1.45
N TYR A 91 9.74 -21.47 2.31
CA TYR A 91 9.90 -21.45 3.77
C TYR A 91 9.35 -20.18 4.44
N ARG A 92 8.44 -19.47 3.76
CA ARG A 92 7.87 -18.21 4.27
C ARG A 92 6.81 -18.47 5.32
N HIS A 93 6.92 -17.75 6.42
CA HIS A 93 5.92 -17.74 7.49
C HIS A 93 4.76 -16.82 7.15
N SER A 94 3.56 -17.39 7.21
CA SER A 94 2.30 -16.65 7.14
C SER A 94 1.36 -17.05 8.26
N VAL A 95 0.42 -16.18 8.59
CA VAL A 95 -0.75 -16.49 9.43
C VAL A 95 -2.01 -16.20 8.63
N VAL A 96 -2.95 -17.13 8.66
CA VAL A 96 -4.21 -17.09 7.92
C VAL A 96 -5.36 -17.05 8.91
N VAL A 97 -6.32 -16.15 8.72
CA VAL A 97 -7.60 -16.13 9.45
C VAL A 97 -8.75 -16.20 8.45
N PRO A 98 -9.88 -16.84 8.78
CA PRO A 98 -11.10 -16.74 7.97
C PRO A 98 -11.52 -15.27 7.84
N TYR A 99 -11.98 -14.87 6.65
CA TYR A 99 -12.66 -13.59 6.50
C TYR A 99 -14.01 -13.65 7.23
N GLU A 100 -14.24 -12.66 8.09
CA GLU A 100 -15.53 -12.41 8.73
C GLU A 100 -16.09 -11.10 8.17
N ALA A 101 -17.38 -11.07 7.85
CA ALA A 101 -18.03 -9.83 7.43
C ALA A 101 -18.07 -8.82 8.60
N PRO A 102 -18.06 -7.50 8.33
CA PRO A 102 -18.22 -6.50 9.38
C PRO A 102 -19.49 -6.73 10.20
N GLN A 103 -19.44 -6.41 11.50
CA GLN A 103 -20.63 -6.42 12.35
C GLN A 103 -21.64 -5.38 11.86
N LEU A 104 -22.93 -5.57 12.18
CA LEU A 104 -23.99 -4.63 11.77
C LEU A 104 -23.68 -3.22 12.29
N GLY A 105 -23.61 -2.24 11.38
CA GLY A 105 -23.23 -0.86 11.69
C GLY A 105 -21.72 -0.56 11.64
N ALA A 106 -20.87 -1.54 11.35
CA ALA A 106 -19.44 -1.35 11.09
C ALA A 106 -19.14 -1.42 9.58
N GLU A 107 -18.24 -0.57 9.09
CA GLU A 107 -17.82 -0.56 7.67
C GLU A 107 -16.66 -1.53 7.38
N TRP A 108 -15.95 -2.00 8.41
CA TRP A 108 -14.75 -2.83 8.28
C TRP A 108 -14.70 -3.95 9.33
N THR A 109 -13.97 -5.02 9.02
CA THR A 109 -13.58 -6.06 9.98
C THR A 109 -12.20 -5.73 10.54
N THR A 110 -11.93 -6.01 11.82
CA THR A 110 -10.61 -5.73 12.43
C THR A 110 -9.88 -7.02 12.75
N VAL A 111 -8.63 -7.16 12.30
CA VAL A 111 -7.73 -8.26 12.70
C VAL A 111 -6.69 -7.70 13.66
N LEU A 112 -6.50 -8.37 14.79
CA LEU A 112 -5.57 -7.96 15.84
C LEU A 112 -4.24 -8.68 15.64
N TYR A 113 -3.21 -7.96 15.18
CA TYR A 113 -1.88 -8.54 14.94
C TYR A 113 -0.87 -8.20 16.05
N ASN A 114 0.05 -9.12 16.33
CA ASN A 114 1.17 -8.91 17.26
C ASN A 114 2.48 -9.24 16.54
N PHE A 115 3.50 -8.42 16.77
CA PHE A 115 4.82 -8.62 16.17
C PHE A 115 5.83 -9.04 17.24
N MET A 116 6.34 -10.27 17.10
CA MET A 116 6.96 -11.03 18.20
C MET A 116 8.50 -10.94 18.25
N CYS A 117 9.10 -9.96 17.57
CA CYS A 117 10.54 -9.68 17.63
C CYS A 117 10.80 -8.19 17.35
N ASN A 118 11.75 -7.56 18.06
CA ASN A 118 12.14 -6.18 17.74
C ASN A 118 12.86 -6.12 16.39
N SER A 119 12.64 -5.03 15.64
CA SER A 119 13.30 -4.81 14.35
C SER A 119 14.83 -4.84 14.47
N SER A 120 15.36 -4.43 15.62
CA SER A 120 16.79 -4.38 15.94
C SER A 120 17.40 -5.70 16.43
N CYS A 121 16.63 -6.78 16.57
CA CYS A 121 17.16 -8.05 17.10
C CYS A 121 18.21 -8.67 16.16
N MET A 122 19.42 -8.86 16.69
CA MET A 122 20.49 -9.63 16.06
C MET A 122 20.04 -11.09 15.86
N GLY A 123 20.45 -11.71 14.75
CA GLY A 123 20.01 -13.07 14.39
C GLY A 123 18.56 -13.20 13.92
N GLY A 124 17.79 -12.10 13.83
CA GLY A 124 16.47 -12.06 13.22
C GLY A 124 16.40 -10.99 12.12
N MET A 125 15.51 -10.01 12.29
CA MET A 125 15.42 -8.86 11.38
C MET A 125 16.72 -8.05 11.28
N ASN A 126 17.50 -7.92 12.36
CA ASN A 126 18.79 -7.24 12.39
C ASN A 126 18.81 -5.84 11.74
N ARG A 127 17.87 -4.98 12.14
CA ARG A 127 17.63 -3.60 11.63
C ARG A 127 17.21 -3.50 10.16
N ARG A 128 16.96 -4.62 9.48
CA ARG A 128 16.44 -4.63 8.10
C ARG A 128 14.94 -4.30 8.11
N PRO A 129 14.46 -3.32 7.32
CA PRO A 129 13.04 -2.97 7.27
C PRO A 129 12.22 -4.08 6.62
N ILE A 130 11.00 -4.30 7.12
CA ILE A 130 10.07 -5.32 6.63
C ILE A 130 8.76 -4.71 6.12
N LEU A 131 8.18 -5.32 5.10
CA LEU A 131 6.80 -5.10 4.68
C LEU A 131 5.94 -6.24 5.22
N THR A 132 4.81 -5.90 5.83
CA THR A 132 3.71 -6.84 6.04
C THR A 132 2.80 -6.76 4.81
N ILE A 133 2.66 -7.88 4.12
CA ILE A 133 1.71 -8.05 3.03
C ILE A 133 0.45 -8.70 3.61
N ILE A 134 -0.69 -8.06 3.36
CA ILE A 134 -2.02 -8.61 3.62
C ILE A 134 -2.63 -9.02 2.28
N THR A 135 -2.99 -10.29 2.14
CA THR A 135 -3.73 -10.82 0.99
C THR A 135 -5.11 -11.30 1.43
N LEU A 136 -6.11 -11.04 0.58
CA LEU A 136 -7.43 -11.64 0.65
C LEU A 136 -7.45 -12.73 -0.43
N GLU A 137 -7.74 -13.96 -0.04
CA GLU A 137 -7.63 -15.16 -0.87
C GLU A 137 -8.92 -15.98 -0.81
N THR A 138 -9.27 -16.72 -1.86
CA THR A 138 -10.29 -17.77 -1.79
C THR A 138 -9.80 -18.95 -0.95
N HIS A 139 -10.68 -19.90 -0.63
CA HIS A 139 -10.29 -21.15 0.04
C HIS A 139 -9.28 -21.98 -0.79
N ASP A 140 -9.33 -21.87 -2.12
CA ASP A 140 -8.38 -22.49 -3.06
C ASP A 140 -7.06 -21.71 -3.22
N GLY A 141 -6.88 -20.59 -2.50
CA GLY A 141 -5.68 -19.75 -2.59
C GLY A 141 -5.65 -18.78 -3.77
N GLN A 142 -6.77 -18.56 -4.48
CA GLN A 142 -6.83 -17.55 -5.53
C GLN A 142 -6.82 -16.15 -4.92
N LEU A 143 -5.92 -15.27 -5.38
CA LEU A 143 -5.79 -13.91 -4.89
C LEU A 143 -6.98 -13.03 -5.33
N LEU A 144 -7.73 -12.51 -4.35
CA LEU A 144 -8.83 -11.56 -4.55
C LEU A 144 -8.40 -10.10 -4.34
N GLY A 145 -7.45 -9.87 -3.43
CA GLY A 145 -6.97 -8.52 -3.10
C GLY A 145 -5.65 -8.52 -2.34
N ARG A 146 -4.87 -7.44 -2.47
CA ARG A 146 -3.57 -7.31 -1.81
C ARG A 146 -3.29 -5.87 -1.39
N ARG A 147 -2.84 -5.69 -0.14
CA ARG A 147 -2.28 -4.45 0.38
C ARG A 147 -1.02 -4.74 1.20
N SER A 148 -0.22 -3.71 1.47
CA SER A 148 0.99 -3.86 2.27
C SER A 148 1.38 -2.55 2.93
N PHE A 149 1.95 -2.63 4.12
CA PHE A 149 2.49 -1.53 4.90
C PHE A 149 3.84 -1.93 5.51
N GLU A 150 4.72 -0.96 5.75
CA GLU A 150 5.99 -1.20 6.44
C GLU A 150 5.75 -1.36 7.95
N VAL A 151 6.54 -2.20 8.62
CA VAL A 151 6.45 -2.38 10.08
C VAL A 151 7.80 -2.14 10.74
N ARG A 152 7.77 -1.36 11.83
CA ARG A 152 8.88 -1.15 12.75
C ARG A 152 8.46 -1.47 14.19
N VAL A 153 8.84 -2.66 14.64
CA VAL A 153 8.78 -3.06 16.05
C VAL A 153 9.93 -2.37 16.81
N CYS A 154 9.60 -1.50 17.76
CA CYS A 154 10.55 -0.65 18.49
C CYS A 154 10.03 -0.28 19.89
N ALA A 155 10.93 0.06 20.82
CA ALA A 155 10.56 0.39 22.20
C ALA A 155 9.73 1.70 22.32
N CYS A 156 9.97 2.67 21.43
CA CYS A 156 9.38 4.02 21.50
C CYS A 156 8.74 4.45 20.16
N PRO A 157 7.59 3.88 19.76
CA PRO A 157 6.91 4.23 18.50
C PRO A 157 6.70 5.74 18.30
N GLY A 158 6.34 6.45 19.38
CA GLY A 158 6.15 7.90 19.43
C GLY A 158 7.36 8.72 18.94
N ARG A 159 8.57 8.30 19.31
CA ARG A 159 9.82 8.96 18.94
C ARG A 159 10.24 8.55 17.55
N ASP A 160 10.31 7.24 17.31
CA ASP A 160 10.83 6.68 16.06
C ASP A 160 9.98 7.13 14.86
N ARG A 161 8.64 7.24 14.99
CA ARG A 161 7.78 7.83 13.94
C ARG A 161 8.16 9.28 13.64
N LYS A 162 8.21 10.14 14.65
CA LYS A 162 8.56 11.58 14.48
C LYS A 162 9.92 11.77 13.83
N THR A 163 10.91 10.95 14.21
CA THR A 163 12.25 11.00 13.62
C THR A 163 12.22 10.58 12.14
N GLU A 164 11.57 9.47 11.80
CA GLU A 164 11.50 8.99 10.42
C GLU A 164 10.65 9.92 9.53
N GLU A 165 9.52 10.46 10.02
CA GLU A 165 8.71 11.48 9.34
C GLU A 165 9.51 12.77 9.09
N SER A 166 10.29 13.24 10.08
CA SER A 166 11.15 14.42 9.90
C SER A 166 12.28 14.17 8.89
N ASN A 167 12.83 12.97 8.83
CA ASN A 167 13.88 12.63 7.86
C ASN A 167 13.27 12.56 6.45
N PHE A 168 12.14 11.87 6.29
CA PHE A 168 11.42 11.78 5.02
C PHE A 168 11.03 13.14 4.43
N ARG A 169 10.61 14.09 5.28
CA ARG A 169 10.36 15.48 4.85
C ARG A 169 11.62 16.19 4.35
N LYS A 170 12.75 16.08 5.07
CA LYS A 170 14.05 16.63 4.64
C LYS A 170 14.56 15.99 3.35
N ASP A 171 14.32 14.69 3.18
CA ASP A 171 14.68 13.95 1.96
C ASP A 171 13.82 14.38 0.75
N GLN A 172 12.60 14.88 0.97
CA GLN A 172 11.81 15.53 -0.09
C GLN A 172 12.31 16.96 -0.39
N GLU A 173 12.53 17.77 0.65
CA GLU A 173 13.01 19.16 0.52
C GLU A 173 14.40 19.24 -0.17
N THR A 174 15.30 18.29 0.11
CA THR A 174 16.61 18.21 -0.57
C THR A 174 16.51 17.75 -2.02
N LYS A 175 15.55 16.89 -2.36
CA LYS A 175 15.30 16.47 -3.75
C LYS A 175 14.68 17.58 -4.61
N THR A 176 13.86 18.46 -4.03
CA THR A 176 13.28 19.60 -4.78
C THR A 176 14.25 20.76 -4.95
N LEU A 177 15.19 20.97 -4.02
CA LEU A 177 16.19 22.05 -4.10
C LEU A 177 17.49 21.65 -4.84
N GLY A 178 17.73 20.35 -5.06
CA GLY A 178 18.99 19.80 -5.59
C GLY A 178 19.32 20.03 -7.07
N LYS A 179 18.53 20.81 -7.83
CA LYS A 179 18.75 21.10 -9.26
C LYS A 179 19.05 22.59 -9.55
N THR A 180 19.82 23.27 -8.71
CA THR A 180 20.35 24.61 -9.04
C THR A 180 21.89 24.63 -9.00
N PRO A 181 22.58 24.84 -10.13
CA PRO A 181 24.02 25.07 -10.14
C PRO A 181 24.31 26.51 -9.67
N SER A 182 24.41 26.71 -8.36
CA SER A 182 24.78 28.00 -7.78
C SER A 182 26.16 28.43 -8.28
N THR A 183 26.17 29.44 -9.16
CA THR A 183 27.37 29.99 -9.78
C THR A 183 27.46 31.48 -9.46
N THR A 184 28.66 31.97 -9.10
CA THR A 184 29.05 33.38 -8.77
C THR A 184 29.23 33.61 -7.24
N LYS A 185 30.45 33.52 -6.66
CA LYS A 185 31.57 34.51 -6.61
C LYS A 185 31.16 35.84 -5.94
N ARG A 186 31.85 36.46 -4.96
CA ARG A 186 33.26 36.50 -4.47
C ARG A 186 33.26 36.66 -2.90
N SER A 187 34.35 36.76 -2.12
CA SER A 187 35.77 37.09 -2.40
C SER A 187 36.75 36.71 -1.26
N MET A 188 38.01 36.41 -1.63
CA MET A 188 39.27 36.51 -0.84
C MET A 188 39.39 35.65 0.46
N THR A 189 40.49 35.01 0.84
CA THR A 189 41.89 34.83 0.33
C THR A 189 42.46 33.55 1.00
N LYS A 190 43.71 33.04 0.86
CA LYS A 190 44.99 33.48 0.26
C LYS A 190 45.84 32.20 0.00
N GLU A 191 46.63 32.14 -1.10
CA GLU A 191 47.87 31.32 -1.27
C GLU A 191 47.81 29.77 -1.08
N SER A 192 48.63 28.91 -1.71
CA SER A 192 49.77 29.07 -2.64
C SER A 192 50.08 27.74 -3.39
N SER A 193 50.83 27.81 -4.52
CA SER A 193 51.63 26.74 -5.20
C SER A 193 50.99 25.37 -5.53
N SER A 194 50.92 24.87 -6.78
CA SER A 194 52.08 24.62 -7.67
C SER A 194 51.68 24.01 -9.06
N SER A 195 52.53 24.23 -10.08
CA SER A 195 52.73 23.48 -11.35
C SER A 195 51.58 23.13 -12.32
N THR A 196 51.44 23.99 -13.35
CA THR A 196 51.40 23.72 -14.83
C THR A 196 50.48 22.65 -15.49
N PRO A 197 49.76 23.00 -16.59
CA PRO A 197 48.83 22.11 -17.31
C PRO A 197 49.25 21.71 -18.75
N ARG A 198 48.60 20.69 -19.34
CA ARG A 198 47.87 20.76 -20.64
C ARG A 198 47.34 19.41 -21.15
N PRO A 199 46.07 19.35 -21.59
CA PRO A 199 45.59 18.46 -22.64
C PRO A 199 45.40 19.23 -23.96
N GLU A 200 45.58 18.57 -25.12
CA GLU A 200 45.12 19.06 -26.43
C GLU A 200 44.53 17.89 -27.23
N GLY A 201 43.38 18.08 -27.91
CA GLY A 201 42.75 16.95 -28.61
C GLY A 201 41.31 17.09 -29.13
N SER A 202 40.98 18.19 -29.81
CA SER A 202 40.02 18.19 -30.96
C SER A 202 38.55 17.73 -30.82
N LYS A 203 37.64 18.72 -30.83
CA LYS A 203 36.51 18.90 -31.78
C LYS A 203 35.72 17.66 -32.27
N LYS A 204 34.43 17.61 -31.90
CA LYS A 204 33.22 17.25 -32.73
C LYS A 204 31.99 17.68 -31.89
N ALA A 205 31.06 18.55 -32.31
CA ALA A 205 30.26 18.67 -33.53
C ALA A 205 29.16 17.58 -33.66
N LYS A 206 27.89 18.02 -33.54
CA LYS A 206 26.62 17.26 -33.68
C LYS A 206 26.41 16.19 -32.58
N LEU A 207 25.28 16.15 -31.89
CA LEU A 207 23.94 15.95 -32.46
C LEU A 207 22.83 16.58 -31.62
N SER A 208 21.78 17.07 -32.28
CA SER A 208 20.50 17.44 -31.68
C SER A 208 19.74 16.18 -31.24
N THR A 209 19.44 16.05 -29.95
CA THR A 209 18.62 14.93 -29.44
C THR A 209 17.75 15.40 -28.28
N SER A 210 16.42 15.28 -28.46
CA SER A 210 15.33 15.49 -27.49
C SER A 210 15.24 16.86 -26.79
N SER A 211 14.24 17.66 -27.17
CA SER A 211 13.73 18.78 -26.35
C SER A 211 12.53 18.35 -25.48
N ASP A 212 12.32 17.04 -25.28
CA ASP A 212 11.06 16.46 -24.80
C ASP A 212 11.04 16.19 -23.28
N GLU A 213 12.10 16.55 -22.55
CA GLU A 213 12.20 16.41 -21.09
C GLU A 213 12.37 17.77 -20.36
N GLU A 214 11.97 18.88 -20.99
CA GLU A 214 12.04 20.20 -20.35
C GLU A 214 10.87 20.43 -19.39
N ILE A 215 11.17 20.45 -18.08
CA ILE A 215 10.16 20.59 -17.02
C ILE A 215 9.86 22.07 -16.76
N TYR A 216 8.61 22.48 -16.95
CA TYR A 216 8.11 23.82 -16.69
C TYR A 216 7.32 23.88 -15.36
N THR A 217 7.46 24.97 -14.60
CA THR A 217 6.74 25.16 -13.32
C THR A 217 5.54 26.10 -13.48
N LEU A 218 4.32 25.59 -13.21
CA LEU A 218 3.10 26.40 -13.18
C LEU A 218 2.69 26.76 -11.74
N GLN A 219 2.58 28.06 -11.45
CA GLN A 219 2.12 28.56 -10.16
C GLN A 219 0.58 28.62 -10.11
N VAL A 220 -0.04 27.86 -9.20
CA VAL A 220 -1.50 27.74 -9.10
C VAL A 220 -2.01 28.22 -7.74
N ARG A 221 -2.94 29.18 -7.74
CA ARG A 221 -3.58 29.69 -6.52
C ARG A 221 -4.88 28.93 -6.21
N GLY A 222 -4.90 28.24 -5.07
CA GLY A 222 -6.06 27.53 -4.54
C GLY A 222 -5.95 26.01 -4.71
N LYS A 223 -6.22 25.27 -3.63
CA LYS A 223 -5.96 23.82 -3.53
C LYS A 223 -6.72 23.02 -4.60
N ASP A 224 -8.02 23.24 -4.73
CA ASP A 224 -8.89 22.47 -5.62
C ASP A 224 -8.50 22.64 -7.10
N ARG A 225 -8.01 23.84 -7.47
CA ARG A 225 -7.49 24.13 -8.82
C ARG A 225 -6.17 23.41 -9.08
N TYR A 226 -5.30 23.36 -8.06
CA TYR A 226 -4.06 22.59 -8.12
C TYR A 226 -4.34 21.08 -8.25
N GLU A 227 -5.29 20.53 -7.47
CA GLU A 227 -5.64 19.11 -7.55
C GLU A 227 -6.27 18.74 -8.91
N MET A 228 -7.11 19.62 -9.48
CA MET A 228 -7.60 19.46 -10.86
C MET A 228 -6.47 19.43 -11.88
N LEU A 229 -5.59 20.44 -11.89
CA LEU A 229 -4.50 20.56 -12.87
C LEU A 229 -3.48 19.43 -12.71
N LYS A 230 -3.16 19.03 -11.47
CA LYS A 230 -2.31 17.86 -11.19
C LYS A 230 -2.92 16.59 -11.78
N LYS A 231 -4.21 16.34 -11.56
CA LYS A 231 -4.89 15.15 -12.11
C LYS A 231 -4.85 15.10 -13.64
N ILE A 232 -4.92 16.26 -14.32
CA ILE A 232 -4.78 16.35 -15.77
C ILE A 232 -3.34 16.00 -16.19
N ASN A 233 -2.34 16.61 -15.55
CA ASN A 233 -0.93 16.36 -15.83
C ASN A 233 -0.55 14.88 -15.61
N ASP A 234 -0.88 14.32 -14.43
CA ASP A 234 -0.66 12.92 -14.08
C ASP A 234 -1.30 11.95 -15.11
N SER A 235 -2.40 12.36 -15.76
CA SER A 235 -3.10 11.55 -16.78
C SER A 235 -2.45 11.62 -18.16
N LEU A 236 -1.87 12.78 -18.52
CA LEU A 236 -1.13 12.97 -19.78
C LEU A 236 0.20 12.21 -19.75
N GLU A 237 0.96 12.36 -18.67
CA GLU A 237 2.18 11.57 -18.43
C GLU A 237 1.88 10.07 -18.50
N LEU A 238 0.75 9.63 -17.94
CA LEU A 238 0.34 8.22 -18.02
C LEU A 238 -0.02 7.78 -19.45
N SER A 239 -0.65 8.63 -20.28
CA SER A 239 -0.94 8.26 -21.67
C SER A 239 0.32 8.12 -22.52
N ASP A 240 1.38 8.87 -22.23
CA ASP A 240 2.63 8.80 -23.01
C ASP A 240 3.44 7.51 -22.74
N VAL A 241 3.26 6.88 -21.57
CA VAL A 241 3.88 5.57 -21.23
C VAL A 241 2.99 4.35 -21.48
N VAL A 242 1.71 4.51 -21.82
CA VAL A 242 0.80 3.38 -22.06
C VAL A 242 0.82 2.97 -23.54
N PRO A 243 1.13 1.70 -23.88
CA PRO A 243 1.12 1.23 -25.26
C PRO A 243 -0.26 1.40 -25.94
N PRO A 244 -0.34 1.80 -27.23
CA PRO A 244 -1.61 2.02 -27.94
C PRO A 244 -2.58 0.82 -27.87
N SER A 245 -2.04 -0.40 -27.88
CA SER A 245 -2.80 -1.64 -27.74
C SER A 245 -3.59 -1.76 -26.43
N ASP A 246 -3.14 -1.14 -25.34
CA ASP A 246 -3.86 -1.11 -24.07
C ASP A 246 -4.89 0.03 -24.01
N MET A 247 -4.64 1.15 -24.72
CA MET A 247 -5.64 2.21 -24.90
C MET A 247 -6.85 1.71 -25.71
N ASP A 248 -6.62 1.06 -26.84
CA ASP A 248 -7.69 0.46 -27.67
C ASP A 248 -8.52 -0.55 -26.84
N ARG A 249 -7.85 -1.37 -26.04
CA ARG A 249 -8.50 -2.36 -25.17
C ARG A 249 -9.31 -1.71 -24.03
N TYR A 250 -8.99 -0.48 -23.64
CA TYR A 250 -9.77 0.32 -22.69
C TYR A 250 -10.99 0.98 -23.37
N LEU A 251 -10.81 1.58 -24.55
CA LEU A 251 -11.89 2.14 -25.36
C LEU A 251 -12.95 1.08 -25.73
N GLN A 252 -12.50 -0.12 -26.11
CA GLN A 252 -13.39 -1.24 -26.44
C GLN A 252 -14.20 -1.73 -25.22
N LYS A 253 -13.67 -1.59 -24.00
CA LYS A 253 -14.40 -1.84 -22.73
C LYS A 253 -15.45 -0.76 -22.43
N LEU A 254 -15.19 0.50 -22.77
CA LEU A 254 -16.18 1.59 -22.62
C LEU A 254 -17.34 1.41 -23.60
N VAL A 255 -17.06 1.12 -24.88
CA VAL A 255 -18.09 0.87 -25.91
C VAL A 255 -18.97 -0.35 -25.58
N THR A 256 -18.38 -1.42 -25.03
CA THR A 256 -19.15 -2.62 -24.61
C THR A 256 -19.97 -2.41 -23.34
N LYS A 257 -19.55 -1.53 -22.40
CA LYS A 257 -20.43 -1.08 -21.31
C LYS A 257 -21.65 -0.33 -21.85
N GLY A 258 -21.44 0.67 -22.72
CA GLY A 258 -22.54 1.46 -23.28
C GLY A 258 -23.53 0.67 -24.15
N LYS A 259 -23.11 -0.44 -24.77
CA LYS A 259 -24.04 -1.37 -25.44
C LYS A 259 -24.87 -2.19 -24.45
N LYS A 260 -24.30 -2.67 -23.33
CA LYS A 260 -25.02 -3.49 -22.35
C LYS A 260 -26.18 -2.76 -21.66
N GLU A 261 -26.11 -1.44 -21.53
CA GLU A 261 -27.20 -0.63 -20.98
C GLU A 261 -28.35 -0.39 -21.98
N LYS A 262 -28.14 -0.64 -23.28
CA LYS A 262 -29.10 -0.30 -24.34
C LYS A 262 -29.98 -1.47 -24.82
N ASP A 263 -29.60 -2.71 -24.51
CA ASP A 263 -30.36 -3.94 -24.86
C ASP A 263 -31.33 -4.42 -23.75
N GLY A 264 -31.45 -3.68 -22.65
CA GLY A 264 -32.41 -3.96 -21.57
C GLY A 264 -33.85 -3.58 -21.93
N GLN A 265 -34.46 -4.26 -22.90
CA GLN A 265 -35.85 -4.01 -23.30
C GLN A 265 -36.86 -4.41 -22.21
N THR A 266 -37.73 -3.47 -21.84
CA THR A 266 -38.93 -3.69 -21.03
C THR A 266 -40.00 -4.47 -21.80
N PRO A 267 -40.57 -5.57 -21.24
CA PRO A 267 -41.77 -6.18 -21.78
C PRO A 267 -43.03 -5.50 -21.22
N GLU A 268 -43.85 -4.87 -22.08
CA GLU A 268 -45.21 -4.46 -21.73
C GLU A 268 -46.17 -5.65 -21.61
N PRO A 269 -47.14 -5.60 -20.68
CA PRO A 269 -48.38 -6.38 -20.80
C PRO A 269 -49.65 -5.50 -20.82
N LYS A 270 -50.15 -5.28 -22.03
CA LYS A 270 -51.56 -5.24 -22.50
C LYS A 270 -52.68 -4.89 -21.50
N ARG A 271 -53.48 -3.88 -21.88
CA ARG A 271 -54.77 -3.48 -21.28
C ARG A 271 -55.75 -4.64 -21.05
N GLY A 272 -56.38 -4.64 -19.87
CA GLY A 272 -57.83 -4.90 -19.76
C GLY A 272 -58.29 -6.01 -18.82
N LYS A 273 -58.84 -5.62 -17.65
CA LYS A 273 -60.11 -6.12 -17.07
C LYS A 273 -60.55 -5.20 -15.91
N LYS A 274 -61.87 -5.15 -15.65
CA LYS A 274 -62.52 -4.13 -14.81
C LYS A 274 -62.31 -4.36 -13.31
N LEU A 275 -62.33 -3.29 -12.51
CA LEU A 275 -62.63 -3.36 -11.08
C LEU A 275 -64.00 -4.02 -10.86
N ILE A 276 -64.08 -4.90 -9.86
CA ILE A 276 -65.34 -5.27 -9.23
C ILE A 276 -65.37 -4.53 -7.88
N VAL A 277 -66.29 -3.58 -7.77
CA VAL A 277 -66.69 -2.99 -6.49
C VAL A 277 -67.49 -4.06 -5.74
N LYS A 278 -67.25 -4.20 -4.43
CA LYS A 278 -68.12 -4.95 -3.54
C LYS A 278 -68.68 -3.97 -2.53
N ASP A 279 -69.91 -3.55 -2.76
CA ASP A 279 -70.63 -2.65 -1.88
C ASP A 279 -71.05 -3.30 -0.56
N GLU A 280 -71.42 -2.39 0.33
CA GLU A 280 -71.65 -2.46 1.77
C GLU A 280 -72.43 -3.67 2.33
N LYS A 281 -72.18 -3.93 3.62
CA LYS A 281 -73.28 -3.90 4.58
C LYS A 281 -72.84 -3.39 5.95
N SER A 282 -73.49 -2.33 6.39
CA SER A 282 -73.50 -1.83 7.77
C SER A 282 -74.29 -2.77 8.68
N ASP A 283 -73.95 -2.77 9.97
CA ASP A 283 -74.95 -2.71 11.05
C ASP A 283 -74.29 -2.19 12.33
N SER A 284 -75.09 -1.54 13.18
CA SER A 284 -74.64 -0.78 14.37
C SER A 284 -75.01 -1.49 15.67
N ASP A 285 -74.12 -1.43 16.67
CA ASP A 285 -74.36 -0.84 18.00
C ASP A 285 -73.03 -0.76 18.80
#